data_AF-A0A3D5RSK9-F1
#
_entry.id   AF-A0A3D5RSK9-F1
#
_cell.length_a   1.000
_cell.length_b   1.000
_cell.length_c   1.000
_cell.angle_alpha   90.00
_cell.angle_beta   90.00
_cell.angle_gamma   90.00
#
_symmetry.space_group_name_H-M   'P 1'
#
loop_
_entity.id
_entity.type
_entity.pdbx_description
1 polymer ?
#
loop_
_entity_poly.entity_id
_entity_poly.type
_entity_poly.pdbx_seq_one_letter_code
_entity_poly.pdbx_strand_id
1 'polypeptide(L)'
;MVRDQMPAWLVEIGSIDDLQNDDDVHVSIYRAKEPIVRDAASHPQADMTFHIDPNPRMKNKVRGQIIDGVLTTEPFDFYMIGDPFAIPEYDLKSARLRFTWDADGNMNGVIGGYQDWEAIYWSFASGGSVNEANVSIDVPGIYYVLRNFADGRLDPDSGMNMAISASYIIEAIPAFIEQDSQQTALAER
;
A
#
# COMPACT_ATOMS: atom_id res chain seq x y z
N MET A 1 14.87 16.40 -5.53
CA MET A 1 13.52 16.07 -5.00
C MET A 1 12.80 15.33 -6.10
N VAL A 2 12.65 14.02 -5.96
CA VAL A 2 11.97 13.19 -6.97
C VAL A 2 10.52 13.67 -7.00
N ARG A 3 10.08 14.13 -8.16
CA ARG A 3 8.71 14.55 -8.45
C ARG A 3 7.78 13.38 -8.07
N ASP A 4 6.55 13.64 -7.61
CA ASP A 4 5.57 12.57 -7.38
C ASP A 4 5.27 11.91 -8.75
N GLN A 5 6.07 10.91 -9.13
CA GLN A 5 5.96 10.17 -10.39
C GLN A 5 5.31 8.81 -10.15
N MET A 6 5.33 8.34 -8.90
CA MET A 6 4.63 7.12 -8.53
C MET A 6 3.13 7.36 -8.64
N PRO A 7 2.37 6.49 -9.33
CA PRO A 7 0.93 6.59 -9.36
C PRO A 7 0.34 6.52 -7.95
N ALA A 8 -0.75 7.26 -7.74
CA ALA A 8 -1.42 7.32 -6.45
C ALA A 8 -1.93 5.94 -6.00
N TRP A 9 -2.03 5.75 -4.69
CA TRP A 9 -2.79 4.64 -4.13
C TRP A 9 -4.17 5.14 -3.75
N LEU A 10 -5.19 4.40 -4.15
CA LEU A 10 -6.58 4.73 -3.90
C LEU A 10 -7.11 3.79 -2.83
N VAL A 11 -7.65 4.34 -1.75
CA VAL A 11 -8.31 3.57 -0.69
C VAL A 11 -9.80 3.85 -0.77
N GLU A 12 -10.59 2.81 -1.06
CA GLU A 12 -12.05 2.86 -1.12
C GLU A 12 -12.61 2.05 0.04
N ILE A 13 -13.49 2.66 0.83
CA ILE A 13 -14.17 1.98 1.93
C ILE A 13 -15.66 2.02 1.65
N GLY A 14 -16.21 0.85 1.38
CA GLY A 14 -17.60 0.65 0.98
C GLY A 14 -18.42 -0.01 2.10
N SER A 15 -19.73 0.06 1.92
CA SER A 15 -20.72 -0.49 2.87
C SER A 15 -20.64 0.12 4.27
N ILE A 16 -20.30 1.40 4.39
CA ILE A 16 -20.29 2.09 5.69
C ILE A 16 -21.70 2.57 6.02
N ASP A 17 -22.25 2.05 7.12
CA ASP A 17 -23.51 2.50 7.72
C ASP A 17 -23.27 3.48 8.88
N ASP A 18 -22.21 3.27 9.70
CA ASP A 18 -21.83 4.15 10.82
C ASP A 18 -20.30 4.28 10.96
N LEU A 19 -19.78 5.50 10.85
CA LEU A 19 -18.34 5.79 11.00
C LEU A 19 -17.81 5.60 12.43
N GLN A 20 -18.68 5.43 13.43
CA GLN A 20 -18.27 5.15 14.81
C GLN A 20 -18.21 3.64 15.09
N ASN A 21 -19.23 2.86 14.70
CA ASN A 21 -19.26 1.42 14.90
C ASN A 21 -19.98 0.71 13.75
N ASP A 22 -19.25 -0.13 13.03
CA ASP A 22 -19.75 -0.87 11.86
C ASP A 22 -19.12 -2.27 11.86
N ASP A 23 -19.93 -3.32 11.77
CA ASP A 23 -19.46 -4.71 11.87
C ASP A 23 -19.10 -5.33 10.51
N ASP A 24 -19.45 -4.71 9.38
CA ASP A 24 -19.16 -5.25 8.04
C ASP A 24 -18.87 -4.15 7.01
N VAL A 25 -17.60 -3.74 6.92
CA VAL A 25 -17.13 -2.86 5.86
C VAL A 25 -16.19 -3.56 4.90
N HIS A 26 -16.12 -3.05 3.68
CA HIS A 26 -15.18 -3.52 2.67
C HIS A 26 -14.12 -2.47 2.37
N VAL A 27 -12.85 -2.84 2.51
CA VAL A 27 -11.72 -1.98 2.15
C VAL A 27 -11.13 -2.48 0.85
N SER A 28 -11.00 -1.61 -0.13
CA SER A 28 -10.29 -1.86 -1.37
C SER A 28 -9.13 -0.89 -1.52
N ILE A 29 -7.95 -1.42 -1.88
CA ILE A 29 -6.78 -0.60 -2.22
C ILE A 29 -6.40 -0.87 -3.68
N TYR A 30 -6.32 0.20 -4.45
CA TYR A 30 -5.96 0.17 -5.87
C TYR A 30 -4.73 1.04 -6.13
N ARG A 31 -4.06 0.77 -7.25
CA ARG A 31 -3.16 1.73 -7.87
C ARG A 31 -3.93 2.57 -8.88
N ALA A 32 -3.67 3.87 -8.93
CA ALA A 32 -4.13 4.74 -10.00
C ALA A 32 -3.24 4.62 -11.25
N LYS A 33 -3.70 5.17 -12.38
CA LYS A 33 -2.84 5.43 -13.55
C LYS A 33 -2.02 6.70 -13.37
N GLU A 34 -2.58 7.67 -12.66
CA GLU A 34 -2.03 9.00 -12.45
C GLU A 34 -1.29 9.11 -11.12
N PRO A 35 -0.20 9.92 -11.05
CA PRO A 35 0.38 10.33 -9.78
C PRO A 35 -0.49 11.38 -9.09
N ILE A 36 -0.23 11.60 -7.79
CA ILE A 36 -0.76 12.77 -7.09
C ILE A 36 -0.20 14.07 -7.68
N VAL A 37 -0.97 15.15 -7.60
CA VAL A 37 -0.50 16.49 -7.93
C VAL A 37 -0.46 17.32 -6.64
N ARG A 38 0.46 18.27 -6.56
CA ARG A 38 0.58 19.17 -5.42
C ARG A 38 -0.06 20.53 -5.69
N ASP A 39 -0.61 21.13 -4.65
CA ASP A 39 -1.15 22.49 -4.65
C ASP A 39 -0.01 23.55 -4.62
N ALA A 40 -0.39 24.84 -4.58
CA ALA A 40 0.56 25.94 -4.51
C ALA A 40 1.37 25.99 -3.19
N ALA A 41 0.89 25.31 -2.14
CA ALA A 41 1.57 25.16 -0.86
C ALA A 41 2.44 23.88 -0.80
N SER A 42 2.52 23.12 -1.89
CA SER A 42 3.21 21.83 -1.99
C SER A 42 2.58 20.69 -1.17
N HIS A 43 1.32 20.80 -0.77
CA HIS A 43 0.55 19.67 -0.21
C HIS A 43 -0.06 18.83 -1.33
N PRO A 44 -0.32 17.53 -1.13
CA PRO A 44 -1.13 16.76 -2.07
C PRO A 44 -2.51 17.42 -2.26
N GLN A 45 -2.94 17.57 -3.52
CA GLN A 45 -4.21 18.22 -3.87
C GLN A 45 -5.38 17.25 -3.66
N ALA A 46 -6.32 17.64 -2.80
CA ALA A 46 -7.54 16.88 -2.53
C ALA A 46 -8.55 16.99 -3.68
N ASP A 47 -9.59 16.16 -3.62
CA ASP A 47 -10.77 16.18 -4.49
C ASP A 47 -10.44 15.99 -5.98
N MET A 48 -9.31 15.33 -6.27
CA MET A 48 -8.93 14.93 -7.62
C MET A 48 -9.62 13.64 -8.03
N THR A 49 -9.87 13.48 -9.33
CA THR A 49 -10.37 12.23 -9.91
C THR A 49 -9.21 11.38 -10.41
N PHE A 50 -9.22 10.08 -10.08
CA PHE A 50 -8.23 9.10 -10.50
C PHE A 50 -8.87 7.92 -11.21
N HIS A 51 -8.13 7.31 -12.15
CA HIS A 51 -8.54 6.09 -12.81
C HIS A 51 -7.77 4.89 -12.26
N ILE A 52 -8.48 3.80 -11.98
CA ILE A 52 -7.87 2.56 -11.51
C ILE A 52 -6.97 1.96 -12.61
N ASP A 53 -5.76 1.55 -12.24
CA ASP A 53 -4.90 0.72 -13.08
C ASP A 53 -5.57 -0.63 -13.37
N PRO A 54 -5.72 -1.05 -14.64
CA PRO A 54 -6.45 -2.26 -14.98
C PRO A 54 -5.76 -3.54 -14.49
N ASN A 55 -4.47 -3.51 -14.16
CA ASN A 55 -3.73 -4.69 -13.72
C ASN A 55 -4.33 -5.26 -12.41
N PRO A 56 -4.86 -6.49 -12.43
CA PRO A 56 -5.55 -7.06 -11.28
C PRO A 56 -4.63 -7.34 -10.09
N ARG A 57 -3.30 -7.45 -10.30
CA ARG A 57 -2.35 -7.74 -9.22
C ARG A 57 -2.32 -6.66 -8.14
N MET A 58 -2.61 -5.41 -8.49
CA MET A 58 -2.62 -4.28 -7.55
C MET A 58 -4.01 -3.92 -7.04
N LYS A 59 -4.98 -4.82 -7.20
CA LYS A 59 -6.34 -4.65 -6.68
C LYS A 59 -6.48 -5.52 -5.45
N ASN A 60 -6.47 -4.89 -4.29
CA ASN A 60 -6.57 -5.55 -3.00
C ASN A 60 -7.97 -5.31 -2.45
N LYS A 61 -8.63 -6.35 -1.95
CA LYS A 61 -9.96 -6.25 -1.32
C LYS A 61 -10.00 -7.11 -0.07
N VAL A 62 -10.52 -6.56 1.02
CA VAL A 62 -10.58 -7.23 2.32
C VAL A 62 -11.79 -6.75 3.12
N ARG A 63 -12.30 -7.63 3.99
CA ARG A 63 -13.32 -7.29 4.99
C ARG A 63 -12.70 -6.61 6.20
N GLY A 64 -13.46 -5.74 6.83
CA GLY A 64 -13.08 -5.08 8.06
C GLY A 64 -14.29 -4.68 8.89
N GLN A 65 -13.99 -4.01 9.98
CA GLN A 65 -14.97 -3.48 10.92
C GLN A 65 -14.46 -2.15 11.47
N ILE A 66 -15.37 -1.30 11.89
CA ILE A 66 -15.12 -0.06 12.60
C ILE A 66 -15.55 -0.25 14.05
N ILE A 67 -14.65 0.00 14.99
CA ILE A 67 -14.95 -0.01 16.43
C ILE A 67 -14.41 1.28 17.01
N ASP A 68 -15.28 2.05 17.67
CA ASP A 68 -14.96 3.35 18.25
C ASP A 68 -14.22 4.31 17.29
N GLY A 69 -14.65 4.35 16.03
CA GLY A 69 -14.06 5.20 14.98
C GLY A 69 -12.72 4.68 14.42
N VAL A 70 -12.31 3.46 14.80
CA VAL A 70 -11.09 2.82 14.30
C VAL A 70 -11.46 1.69 13.35
N LEU A 71 -11.11 1.86 12.08
CA LEU A 71 -11.23 0.80 11.07
C LEU A 71 -10.08 -0.20 11.23
N THR A 72 -10.41 -1.49 11.28
CA THR A 72 -9.45 -2.60 11.22
C THR A 72 -9.89 -3.67 10.23
N THR A 73 -8.95 -4.33 9.56
CA THR A 73 -9.27 -5.39 8.60
C THR A 73 -8.93 -6.79 9.13
N GLU A 74 -9.58 -7.79 8.52
CA GLU A 74 -9.09 -9.17 8.56
C GLU A 74 -7.68 -9.27 7.95
N PRO A 75 -6.91 -10.34 8.25
CA PRO A 75 -5.68 -10.62 7.53
C PRO A 75 -5.93 -10.83 6.05
N PHE A 76 -5.07 -10.27 5.21
CA PHE A 76 -5.10 -10.52 3.77
C PHE A 76 -3.69 -10.46 3.19
N ASP A 77 -3.53 -10.97 1.97
CA ASP A 77 -2.29 -10.77 1.22
C ASP A 77 -2.40 -9.47 0.43
N PHE A 78 -1.48 -8.54 0.70
CA PHE A 78 -1.42 -7.25 0.04
C PHE A 78 -0.30 -7.25 -1.01
N TYR A 79 -0.63 -6.81 -2.22
CA TYR A 79 0.37 -6.57 -3.26
C TYR A 79 0.20 -5.20 -3.89
N MET A 80 1.29 -4.46 -4.03
CA MET A 80 1.33 -3.18 -4.71
C MET A 80 2.70 -2.90 -5.32
N ILE A 81 2.71 -2.35 -6.54
CA ILE A 81 3.95 -1.85 -7.16
C ILE A 81 4.26 -0.47 -6.58
N GLY A 82 5.47 -0.30 -6.07
CA GLY A 82 5.98 0.93 -5.50
C GLY A 82 6.90 1.71 -6.45
N ASP A 83 7.82 2.47 -5.85
CA ASP A 83 8.85 3.22 -6.57
C ASP A 83 10.09 2.32 -6.74
N PRO A 84 10.56 2.07 -7.98
CA PRO A 84 11.73 1.23 -8.21
C PRO A 84 13.03 1.74 -7.57
N PHE A 85 13.11 3.02 -7.20
CA PHE A 85 14.26 3.62 -6.51
C PHE A 85 14.11 3.62 -4.98
N ALA A 86 12.90 3.38 -4.47
CA ALA A 86 12.66 3.08 -3.06
C ALA A 86 12.30 1.60 -2.95
N ILE A 87 11.12 1.27 -2.41
CA ILE A 87 10.64 -0.11 -2.34
C ILE A 87 9.89 -0.44 -3.64
N PRO A 88 10.42 -1.33 -4.51
CA PRO A 88 9.84 -1.60 -5.82
C PRO A 88 8.50 -2.34 -5.73
N GLU A 89 8.36 -3.20 -4.72
CA GLU A 89 7.17 -4.03 -4.50
C GLU A 89 6.86 -4.08 -3.01
N TYR A 90 5.59 -3.85 -2.68
CA TYR A 90 5.03 -4.13 -1.37
C TYR A 90 4.26 -5.45 -1.51
N ASP A 91 4.84 -6.55 -1.04
CA ASP A 91 4.20 -7.87 -0.96
C ASP A 91 4.16 -8.27 0.51
N LEU A 92 3.07 -7.88 1.18
CA LEU A 92 2.87 -8.16 2.59
C LEU A 92 1.93 -9.36 2.75
N LYS A 93 2.42 -10.41 3.42
CA LYS A 93 1.62 -11.56 3.84
C LYS A 93 0.97 -11.31 5.17
N SER A 94 -0.27 -11.80 5.32
CA SER A 94 -1.07 -11.59 6.55
C SER A 94 -1.14 -10.11 6.96
N ALA A 95 -1.24 -9.24 5.96
CA ALA A 95 -1.36 -7.81 6.15
C ALA A 95 -2.66 -7.46 6.88
N ARG A 96 -2.60 -6.42 7.71
CA ARG A 96 -3.75 -5.82 8.38
C ARG A 96 -3.65 -4.30 8.26
N LEU A 97 -4.78 -3.68 8.00
CA LEU A 97 -4.92 -2.23 7.99
C LEU A 97 -5.51 -1.76 9.31
N ARG A 98 -5.06 -0.60 9.79
CA ARG A 98 -5.67 0.13 10.89
C ARG A 98 -5.72 1.61 10.54
N PHE A 99 -6.93 2.17 10.41
CA PHE A 99 -7.15 3.56 10.04
C PHE A 99 -8.02 4.31 11.05
N THR A 100 -7.81 5.61 11.08
CA THR A 100 -8.62 6.62 11.78
C THR A 100 -8.85 7.79 10.84
N TRP A 101 -9.87 8.59 11.16
CA TRP A 101 -10.31 9.73 10.35
C TRP A 101 -10.17 11.02 11.14
N ASP A 102 -9.86 12.12 10.47
CA ASP A 102 -10.00 13.46 11.05
C ASP A 102 -11.31 14.14 10.65
N ALA A 103 -11.53 15.35 11.17
CA ALA A 103 -12.74 16.13 10.93
C ALA A 103 -12.89 16.62 9.47
N ASP A 104 -11.79 16.66 8.72
CA ASP A 104 -11.75 17.08 7.33
C ASP A 104 -11.92 15.89 6.37
N GLY A 105 -12.03 14.67 6.91
CA GLY A 105 -12.20 13.43 6.15
C GLY A 105 -10.89 12.80 5.69
N ASN A 106 -9.74 13.30 6.16
CA ASN A 106 -8.46 12.64 5.89
C ASN A 106 -8.34 11.37 6.72
N MET A 107 -7.63 10.39 6.18
CA MET A 107 -7.33 9.13 6.85
C MET A 107 -5.87 9.07 7.26
N ASN A 108 -5.64 8.58 8.47
CA ASN A 108 -4.31 8.29 8.99
C ASN A 108 -4.29 6.88 9.54
N GLY A 109 -3.24 6.12 9.24
CA GLY A 109 -3.16 4.75 9.70
C GLY A 109 -1.87 4.04 9.35
N VAL A 110 -1.94 2.72 9.51
CA VAL A 110 -0.83 1.81 9.24
C VAL A 110 -1.33 0.59 8.49
N ILE A 111 -0.51 0.12 7.55
CA ILE A 111 -0.54 -1.26 7.06
C ILE A 111 0.62 -2.00 7.70
N GLY A 112 0.35 -3.17 8.28
CA GLY A 112 1.39 -4.03 8.87
C GLY A 112 1.23 -5.47 8.43
N GLY A 113 2.34 -6.18 8.25
CA GLY A 113 2.36 -7.57 7.81
C GLY A 113 3.79 -8.10 7.65
N TYR A 114 3.95 -9.22 6.96
CA TYR A 114 5.27 -9.80 6.68
C TYR A 114 5.68 -9.50 5.24
N GLN A 115 6.66 -8.61 5.08
CA GLN A 115 7.19 -8.18 3.78
C GLN A 115 8.34 -9.10 3.35
N ASP A 116 8.43 -9.43 2.06
CA ASP A 116 9.61 -10.12 1.52
C ASP A 116 10.90 -9.32 1.81
N TRP A 117 11.82 -9.91 2.56
CA TRP A 117 13.05 -9.22 2.95
C TRP A 117 13.97 -8.98 1.74
N GLU A 118 13.87 -9.80 0.69
CA GLU A 118 14.66 -9.64 -0.53
C GLU A 118 14.22 -8.40 -1.32
N ALA A 119 12.92 -8.12 -1.34
CA ALA A 119 12.38 -6.90 -1.95
C ALA A 119 12.90 -5.64 -1.25
N ILE A 120 13.03 -5.68 0.08
CA ILE A 120 13.65 -4.60 0.86
C ILE A 120 15.13 -4.50 0.52
N TYR A 121 15.87 -5.62 0.52
CA TYR A 121 17.29 -5.63 0.18
C TYR A 121 17.57 -5.03 -1.21
N TRP A 122 16.72 -5.35 -2.20
CA TRP A 122 16.90 -4.88 -3.57
C TRP A 122 16.82 -3.35 -3.70
N SER A 123 16.02 -2.68 -2.85
CA SER A 123 15.97 -1.21 -2.80
C SER A 123 17.35 -0.59 -2.50
N PHE A 124 18.15 -1.23 -1.65
CA PHE A 124 19.50 -0.78 -1.30
C PHE A 124 20.53 -1.25 -2.32
N ALA A 125 20.42 -2.51 -2.76
CA ALA A 125 21.42 -3.16 -3.59
C ALA A 125 21.40 -2.71 -5.06
N SER A 126 20.26 -2.29 -5.59
CA SER A 126 20.06 -1.99 -7.02
C SER A 126 21.01 -0.90 -7.55
N GLY A 127 21.38 0.08 -6.73
CA GLY A 127 22.35 1.12 -7.10
C GLY A 127 23.82 0.76 -6.87
N GLY A 128 24.11 -0.46 -6.40
CA GLY A 128 25.47 -0.97 -6.19
C GLY A 128 26.34 -0.08 -5.30
N SER A 129 27.64 0.00 -5.63
CA SER A 129 28.62 0.80 -4.87
C SER A 129 28.32 2.30 -4.86
N VAL A 130 27.57 2.79 -5.85
CA VAL A 130 27.13 4.19 -5.88
C VAL A 130 26.14 4.43 -4.74
N ASN A 131 25.14 3.56 -4.56
CA ASN A 131 24.18 3.72 -3.48
C ASN A 131 24.87 3.55 -2.12
N GLU A 132 25.70 2.50 -2.00
CA GLU A 132 26.47 2.21 -0.79
C GLU A 132 27.26 3.42 -0.29
N ALA A 133 27.95 4.11 -1.20
CA ALA A 133 28.69 5.33 -0.88
C ALA A 133 27.79 6.54 -0.59
N ASN A 134 26.68 6.71 -1.32
CA ASN A 134 25.81 7.88 -1.17
C ASN A 134 24.96 7.85 0.12
N VAL A 135 24.50 6.68 0.55
CA VAL A 135 23.69 6.53 1.77
C VAL A 135 24.49 5.97 2.96
N SER A 136 25.80 5.75 2.80
CA SER A 136 26.71 5.31 3.87
C SER A 136 26.24 4.02 4.57
N ILE A 137 25.91 3.01 3.76
CA ILE A 137 25.46 1.68 4.22
C ILE A 137 26.50 0.61 3.88
N ASP A 138 26.34 -0.59 4.44
CA ASP A 138 27.04 -1.81 4.03
C ASP A 138 26.02 -2.73 3.36
N VAL A 139 26.03 -2.80 2.02
CA VAL A 139 25.01 -3.54 1.26
C VAL A 139 25.08 -5.05 1.56
N PRO A 140 26.26 -5.71 1.54
CA PRO A 140 26.40 -7.08 2.04
C PRO A 140 25.90 -7.25 3.48
N GLY A 141 26.21 -6.30 4.37
CA GLY A 141 25.74 -6.32 5.76
C GLY A 141 24.21 -6.33 5.86
N ILE A 142 23.53 -5.49 5.08
CA ILE A 142 22.05 -5.44 5.03
C ILE A 142 21.47 -6.78 4.58
N TYR A 143 22.05 -7.42 3.56
CA TYR A 143 21.60 -8.75 3.10
C TYR A 143 21.57 -9.76 4.26
N TYR A 144 22.69 -9.90 4.98
CA TYR A 144 22.80 -10.86 6.07
C TYR A 144 21.91 -10.50 7.25
N VAL A 145 21.78 -9.21 7.59
CA VAL A 145 20.88 -8.76 8.67
C VAL A 145 19.44 -9.10 8.31
N LEU A 146 18.96 -8.71 7.13
CA LEU A 146 17.59 -9.01 6.70
C LEU A 146 17.30 -10.51 6.65
N ARG A 147 18.20 -11.30 6.07
CA ARG A 147 18.08 -12.76 6.01
C ARG A 147 18.07 -13.42 7.39
N ASN A 148 18.92 -12.97 8.32
CA ASN A 148 19.06 -13.60 9.63
C ASN A 148 17.96 -13.18 10.62
N PHE A 149 17.38 -12.00 10.44
CA PHE A 149 16.30 -11.47 11.29
C PHE A 149 14.90 -11.60 10.65
N ALA A 150 14.79 -12.21 9.48
CA ALA A 150 13.51 -12.61 8.93
C ALA A 150 12.76 -13.53 9.91
N ASP A 151 11.49 -13.22 10.15
CA ASP A 151 10.67 -13.79 11.22
C ASP A 151 9.34 -14.38 10.71
N GLY A 152 9.07 -14.31 9.41
CA GLY A 152 7.87 -14.85 8.78
C GLY A 152 8.15 -15.62 7.48
N ARG A 153 7.12 -16.36 7.03
CA ARG A 153 7.14 -17.14 5.78
C ARG A 153 8.31 -18.13 5.72
N LEU A 154 8.24 -19.18 6.54
CA LEU A 154 9.22 -20.28 6.53
C LEU A 154 9.20 -20.98 5.15
N ASP A 155 10.34 -20.96 4.47
CA ASP A 155 10.57 -21.74 3.27
C ASP A 155 10.87 -23.20 3.64
N PRO A 156 10.06 -24.18 3.19
CA PRO A 156 10.25 -25.59 3.54
C PRO A 156 11.56 -26.18 2.98
N ASP A 157 12.09 -25.62 1.89
CA ASP A 157 13.28 -26.16 1.23
C ASP A 157 14.57 -25.70 1.94
N SER A 158 14.68 -24.41 2.26
CA SER A 158 15.84 -23.86 2.95
C SER A 158 15.74 -23.87 4.48
N GLY A 159 14.54 -24.01 5.05
CA GLY A 159 14.28 -23.92 6.48
C GLY A 159 14.45 -22.51 7.05
N MET A 160 14.47 -21.48 6.19
CA MET A 160 14.66 -20.08 6.59
C MET A 160 13.39 -19.28 6.42
N ASN A 161 13.22 -18.25 7.24
CA ASN A 161 12.18 -17.26 7.04
C ASN A 161 12.52 -16.37 5.84
N MET A 162 11.53 -16.15 4.99
CA MET A 162 11.65 -15.37 3.75
C MET A 162 10.95 -14.02 3.84
N ALA A 163 10.31 -13.70 4.95
CA ALA A 163 9.68 -12.41 5.18
C ALA A 163 10.07 -11.85 6.55
N ILE A 164 10.04 -10.52 6.66
CA ILE A 164 10.31 -9.78 7.87
C ILE A 164 9.08 -8.93 8.24
N SER A 165 8.72 -8.90 9.53
CA SER A 165 7.68 -8.03 10.05
C SER A 165 7.96 -6.58 9.68
N ALA A 166 7.00 -5.95 9.00
CA ALA A 166 7.10 -4.58 8.54
C ALA A 166 5.77 -3.85 8.75
N SER A 167 5.87 -2.53 8.94
CA SER A 167 4.72 -1.64 8.98
C SER A 167 5.02 -0.35 8.24
N TYR A 168 4.05 0.14 7.48
CA TYR A 168 4.11 1.40 6.75
C TYR A 168 3.00 2.33 7.22
N ILE A 169 3.34 3.60 7.37
CA ILE A 169 2.37 4.66 7.64
C ILE A 169 1.67 5.01 6.33
N ILE A 170 0.35 5.19 6.41
CA ILE A 170 -0.48 5.65 5.30
C ILE A 170 -1.21 6.91 5.75
N GLU A 171 -1.02 7.98 5.00
CA GLU A 171 -1.77 9.23 5.08
C GLU A 171 -2.54 9.36 3.77
N ALA A 172 -3.85 9.52 3.84
CA ALA A 172 -4.70 9.67 2.67
C ALA A 172 -5.63 10.87 2.83
N ILE A 173 -5.91 11.52 1.71
CA ILE A 173 -6.80 12.67 1.60
C ILE A 173 -7.97 12.34 0.68
N PRO A 174 -9.12 13.05 0.79
CA PRO A 174 -10.27 12.80 -0.06
C PRO A 174 -9.96 12.90 -1.56
N ALA A 175 -10.53 11.97 -2.34
CA ALA A 175 -10.41 11.91 -3.80
C ALA A 175 -11.61 11.16 -4.42
N PHE A 176 -11.79 11.30 -5.72
CA PHE A 176 -12.81 10.57 -6.48
C PHE A 176 -12.16 9.45 -7.30
N ILE A 177 -12.79 8.28 -7.31
CA ILE A 177 -12.36 7.13 -8.10
C ILE A 177 -13.33 6.97 -9.26
N GLU A 178 -12.83 7.09 -10.49
CA GLU A 178 -13.62 6.75 -11.67
C GLU A 178 -13.66 5.23 -11.83
N GLN A 179 -14.85 4.67 -11.65
CA GLN A 179 -15.12 3.27 -11.96
C GLN A 179 -15.49 3.19 -13.44
N ASP A 180 -14.80 2.31 -14.19
CA ASP A 180 -15.23 1.96 -15.56
C ASP A 180 -16.66 1.44 -15.46
N SER A 181 -17.63 2.28 -15.84
CA SER A 181 -19.01 1.83 -15.91
C SER A 181 -19.04 0.69 -16.92
N GLN A 182 -19.41 -0.52 -16.50
CA GLN A 182 -20.01 -1.45 -17.44
C GLN A 182 -21.30 -0.78 -17.90
N GLN A 183 -21.17 0.03 -18.96
CA GLN A 183 -22.28 0.48 -19.77
C GLN A 183 -22.78 -0.79 -20.46
N THR A 184 -23.61 -1.56 -19.74
CA THR A 184 -24.44 -2.58 -20.35
C THR A 184 -25.33 -1.80 -21.29
N ALA A 185 -24.93 -1.73 -22.56
CA ALA A 185 -25.79 -1.24 -23.61
C ALA A 185 -27.03 -2.13 -23.58
N LEU A 186 -28.11 -1.61 -22.99
CA LEU A 186 -29.45 -2.12 -23.21
C LEU A 186 -29.71 -1.87 -24.70
N ALA A 187 -29.35 -2.86 -25.50
CA ALA A 187 -29.81 -2.96 -26.87
C ALA A 187 -31.31 -3.27 -26.81
N GLU A 188 -32.12 -2.22 -26.68
CA GLU A 188 -33.51 -2.28 -27.13
C GLU A 188 -33.48 -2.41 -28.66
N ARG A 189 -33.81 -3.60 -29.16
CA ARG A 189 -34.63 -3.82 -30.37
C ARG A 189 -35.22 -5.22 -30.36
#